data_AF-A0A1W2FCE7-F1
#
_entry.id   AF-A0A1W2FCE7-F1
#
_cell.length_a   1.000
_cell.length_b   1.000
_cell.length_c   1.000
_cell.angle_alpha   90.00
_cell.angle_beta   90.00
_cell.angle_gamma   90.00
#
_symmetry.space_group_name_H-M   'P 1'
#
loop_
_entity.id
_entity.type
_entity.pdbx_description
1 polymer ?
#
loop_
_entity_poly.entity_id
_entity_poly.type
_entity_poly.pdbx_seq_one_letter_code
_entity_poly.pdbx_strand_id
1 'polypeptide(L)' 'MKLGICGEQGGDPASIHFCWHVGLDYVSCSPFRMPIARMWAAQAAMKAGRG' A
#
# COMPACT_ATOMS: atom_id res chain seq x y z
N MET A 1 -15.06 -10.32 -1.87
CA MET A 1 -13.85 -10.91 -1.27
C MET A 1 -12.87 -9.77 -1.05
N LYS A 2 -12.21 -9.65 0.11
CA LYS A 2 -11.14 -8.64 0.30
C LYS A 2 -9.77 -9.31 0.20
N LEU A 3 -8.86 -8.74 -0.57
CA LEU A 3 -7.50 -9.26 -0.79
C LEU A 3 -6.47 -8.28 -0.24
N GLY A 4 -5.43 -8.81 0.40
CA GLY A 4 -4.34 -7.98 0.91
C GLY A 4 -2.99 -8.70 0.93
N ILE A 5 -1.95 -7.92 1.21
CA ILE A 5 -0.56 -8.38 1.32
C ILE A 5 -0.08 -8.25 2.77
N CYS A 6 0.73 -9.21 3.23
CA CYS A 6 1.39 -9.16 4.53
C CYS A 6 2.91 -9.34 4.39
N GLY A 7 3.65 -8.87 5.39
CA GLY A 7 5.11 -8.99 5.44
C GLY A 7 5.82 -7.66 5.21
N GLU A 8 7.09 -7.72 4.84
CA GLU A 8 7.91 -6.52 4.68
C GLU A 8 7.46 -5.68 3.48
N GLN A 9 6.96 -6.35 2.45
CA GLN A 9 6.38 -5.75 1.25
C GLN A 9 5.17 -4.86 1.58
N GLY A 10 4.43 -5.15 2.65
CA GLY A 10 3.33 -4.29 3.10
C GLY A 10 3.77 -2.92 3.62
N GLY A 11 5.07 -2.73 3.87
CA GLY A 11 5.67 -1.46 4.28
C GLY A 11 6.71 -0.92 3.27
N ASP A 12 6.87 -1.58 2.13
CA ASP A 12 7.77 -1.15 1.06
C ASP A 12 7.04 -0.20 0.08
N PRO A 13 7.58 1.01 -0.18
CA PRO A 13 6.92 2.00 -1.04
C PRO A 13 6.56 1.47 -2.43
N ALA A 14 7.50 0.79 -3.10
CA ALA A 14 7.31 0.30 -4.46
C ALA A 14 6.23 -0.80 -4.50
N SER A 15 6.26 -1.69 -3.51
CA SER A 15 5.26 -2.74 -3.33
C SER A 15 3.87 -2.15 -3.10
N ILE A 16 3.72 -1.11 -2.25
CA ILE A 16 2.42 -0.46 -2.00
C ILE A 16 1.84 0.16 -3.27
N HIS A 17 2.68 0.80 -4.10
CA HIS A 17 2.24 1.33 -5.39
C HIS A 17 1.77 0.24 -6.35
N PHE A 18 2.52 -0.86 -6.42
CA PHE A 18 2.12 -2.03 -7.21
C PHE A 18 0.81 -2.64 -6.70
N CYS A 19 0.68 -2.80 -5.39
CA CYS A 19 -0.50 -3.36 -4.75
C CYS A 19 -1.76 -2.52 -5.03
N TRP A 20 -1.63 -1.19 -4.98
CA TRP A 20 -2.70 -0.28 -5.38
C TRP A 20 -3.08 -0.48 -6.85
N HIS A 21 -2.10 -0.56 -7.75
CA HIS A 21 -2.34 -0.72 -9.18
C HIS A 21 -3.01 -2.06 -9.54
N VAL A 22 -2.67 -3.14 -8.81
CA VAL A 22 -3.29 -4.47 -8.96
C VAL A 22 -4.68 -4.55 -8.31
N GLY A 23 -5.07 -3.55 -7.53
CA GLY A 23 -6.40 -3.49 -6.90
C GLY A 23 -6.52 -4.28 -5.60
N LEU A 24 -5.44 -4.36 -4.80
CA LEU A 24 -5.51 -4.91 -3.44
C LEU A 24 -6.26 -3.96 -2.50
N ASP A 25 -7.04 -4.54 -1.59
CA ASP A 25 -7.88 -3.80 -0.64
C ASP A 25 -7.10 -3.30 0.59
N TYR A 26 -6.05 -4.01 0.99
CA TYR A 26 -5.27 -3.64 2.18
C TYR A 26 -3.82 -4.16 2.16
N VAL A 27 -2.98 -3.55 3.01
CA VAL A 27 -1.61 -3.97 3.30
C VAL A 27 -1.43 -4.17 4.80
N SER A 28 -0.57 -5.10 5.21
CA SER A 28 -0.23 -5.39 6.60
C SER A 28 1.29 -5.42 6.78
N CYS A 29 1.80 -4.64 7.71
CA CYS A 29 3.23 -4.54 8.02
C CYS A 29 3.45 -4.35 9.54
N SER A 30 4.71 -4.39 9.97
CA SER A 30 5.06 -4.20 11.37
C SER A 30 4.65 -2.80 11.88
N PRO A 31 4.38 -2.64 13.19
CA PRO A 31 3.93 -1.35 13.74
C PRO A 31 4.86 -0.18 13.40
N PHE A 32 6.16 -0.43 13.33
CA PHE A 32 7.17 0.57 12.96
C PHE A 32 7.07 1.03 11.50
N ARG A 33 6.55 0.19 10.59
CA ARG A 33 6.37 0.49 9.17
C ARG A 33 4.98 1.06 8.85
N MET A 34 4.01 0.96 9.76
CA MET A 34 2.64 1.45 9.54
C MET A 34 2.56 2.94 9.12
N PRO A 35 3.30 3.89 9.74
CA PRO A 35 3.26 5.29 9.31
C PRO A 35 3.77 5.48 7.87
N ILE A 36 4.83 4.76 7.50
CA ILE A 36 5.40 4.77 6.15
C ILE A 36 4.39 4.19 5.17
N ALA A 37 3.82 3.02 5.49
CA ALA A 37 2.83 2.35 4.65
C ALA A 37 1.62 3.24 4.35
N ARG A 38 1.12 3.95 5.37
CA ARG A 38 -0.01 4.88 5.23
C ARG A 38 0.32 6.08 4.34
N MET A 39 1.52 6.65 4.47
CA MET A 39 1.97 7.75 3.62
C MET A 39 2.01 7.33 2.15
N TRP A 40 2.61 6.18 1.84
CA TRP A 40 2.71 5.69 0.46
C TRP A 40 1.38 5.25 -0.12
N ALA A 41 0.49 4.67 0.69
CA ALA A 41 -0.87 4.36 0.27
C ALA A 41 -1.63 5.63 -0.17
N ALA A 42 -1.49 6.73 0.58
CA ALA A 42 -2.06 8.02 0.19
C ALA A 42 -1.45 8.55 -1.11
N GLN A 43 -0.12 8.49 -1.26
CA GLN A 43 0.55 8.89 -2.51
C GLN A 43 0.12 8.04 -3.71
N ALA A 44 -0.05 6.73 -3.53
CA ALA A 44 -0.54 5.82 -4.57
C ALA A 44 -1.96 6.20 -5.01
N ALA A 45 -2.86 6.46 -4.06
CA ALA A 45 -4.21 6.94 -4.34
C ALA A 45 -4.22 8.29 -5.07
N MET A 46 -3.40 9.25 -4.62
CA MET A 46 -3.29 10.58 -5.27
C MET A 46 -2.76 10.49 -6.71
N LYS A 47 -1.80 9.58 -6.96
CA LYS A 47 -1.26 9.37 -8.31
C LYS A 47 -2.29 8.72 -9.24
N ALA A 48 -3.15 7.85 -8.70
CA ALA A 48 -4.22 7.22 -9.47
C ALA A 48 -5.43 8.17 -9.72
N GLY A 49 -5.72 9.08 -8.80
CA GLY A 49 -6.84 10.03 -8.89
C GLY A 49 -6.56 11.32 -9.69
N ARG A 50 -5.44 11.42 -10.40
CA ARG A 50 -5.14 12.53 -11.34
C ARG A 50 -5.63 12.24 -12.78
N GLY A 51 -6.69 11.44 -12.93
CA GLY A 51 -7.39 11.19 -14.19
C GLY A 51 -8.71 11.94 -14.24
#